data_AF-A0A800D6T7-F1
#
_entry.id   AF-A0A800D6T7-F1
#
_cell.length_a   1.000
_cell.length_b   1.000
_cell.length_c   1.000
_cell.angle_alpha   90.00
_cell.angle_beta   90.00
_cell.angle_gamma   90.00
#
_symmetry.space_group_name_H-M   'P 1'
#
loop_
_entity.id
_entity.type
_entity.pdbx_description
1 polymer ?
#
loop_
_entity_poly.entity_id
_entity_poly.type
_entity_poly.pdbx_seq_one_letter_code
_entity_poly.pdbx_strand_id
1 'polypeptide(L)'
;MTTERHLWRGQTLMEVGLPALTILLGAQTLRVLLPSLVHAYGERPGVTSIQVGLLAFGTFLVAFLAAALRRLLRPRGALALTAGGLALLRLAEQLSQAPMLDLVLSALGTALFILFLPTYLGHIRHRGPQATGGYAIGLLLGLALDTGLHGTLGTVDLSWRPGIGPILLVLALVLVQFALLARTLAEGGAQAPSDGPFLVTWPLLALGPLLFLQALIFQNIAQATVMTGWPQPAAFAWVVLANAAGIAVGAFVVSRARRSWWPAALLVGAILVLALPASQRGGGIGTASLLVGQVIAAGALTMILTGLGARAEGSGFWRTTAANGIGMFLFVLLTFAYYIRYDLKVPYDNAVLPPVAAGILVLSALGAARLLPTERSAEPTDWTPAWVALALLVLPLGLWAGWREPQPVAGRGWPVRVMTYNLHQGFDTEGWLGMEALARVLEESGAEVVALQEVSRGWVINGSLDMLTWLSRRLKMPHVSGPTADPLWGNAILSRYPLREHG
;
A
#
# COMPACT_ATOMS: atom_id res chain seq x y z
N MET A 1 -24.45 -26.72 -26.19
CA MET A 1 -24.42 -25.51 -25.35
C MET A 1 -23.10 -24.80 -25.58
N THR A 2 -23.11 -23.83 -26.48
CA THR A 2 -21.98 -22.94 -26.77
C THR A 2 -21.73 -22.07 -25.55
N THR A 3 -20.71 -22.43 -24.76
CA THR A 3 -20.25 -21.60 -23.64
C THR A 3 -19.55 -20.39 -24.25
N GLU A 4 -20.26 -19.28 -24.43
CA GLU A 4 -19.62 -18.00 -24.78
C GLU A 4 -18.63 -17.67 -23.66
N ARG A 5 -17.34 -17.84 -23.95
CA ARG A 5 -16.25 -17.37 -23.10
C ARG A 5 -16.19 -15.86 -23.26
N HIS A 6 -17.09 -15.13 -22.59
CA HIS A 6 -16.90 -13.71 -22.43
C HIS A 6 -15.59 -13.48 -21.67
N LEU A 7 -14.68 -12.73 -22.29
CA LEU A 7 -13.41 -12.30 -21.70
C LEU A 7 -13.62 -11.48 -20.41
N TRP A 8 -14.84 -10.97 -20.19
CA TRP A 8 -15.23 -10.12 -19.08
C TRP A 8 -16.48 -10.67 -18.38
N ARG A 9 -16.37 -10.88 -17.06
CA ARG A 9 -17.52 -11.20 -16.21
C ARG A 9 -17.85 -9.99 -15.33
N GLY A 10 -18.80 -9.17 -15.77
CA GLY A 10 -19.22 -7.96 -15.05
C GLY A 10 -19.68 -8.21 -13.62
N GLN A 11 -20.25 -9.40 -13.34
CA GLN A 11 -20.66 -9.81 -12.00
C GLN A 11 -19.47 -9.93 -11.03
N THR A 12 -18.32 -10.43 -11.49
CA THR A 12 -17.11 -10.56 -10.68
C THR A 12 -16.58 -9.21 -10.23
N LEU A 13 -16.57 -8.22 -11.13
CA LEU A 13 -16.15 -6.85 -10.78
C LEU A 13 -17.05 -6.22 -9.72
N MET A 14 -18.32 -6.60 -9.69
CA MET A 14 -19.26 -6.14 -8.66
C MET A 14 -18.99 -6.80 -7.31
N GLU A 15 -18.59 -8.06 -7.30
CA GLU A 15 -18.23 -8.77 -6.06
C GLU A 15 -16.91 -8.27 -5.46
N VAL A 16 -15.91 -7.95 -6.29
CA VAL A 16 -14.59 -7.47 -5.82
C VAL A 16 -14.48 -5.95 -5.72
N GLY A 17 -15.45 -5.19 -6.25
CA GLY A 17 -15.37 -3.74 -6.36
C GLY A 17 -15.37 -3.01 -5.01
N LEU A 18 -16.28 -3.37 -4.10
CA LEU A 18 -16.35 -2.76 -2.77
C LEU A 18 -15.04 -2.95 -1.98
N PRO A 19 -14.50 -4.18 -1.82
CA PRO A 19 -13.24 -4.35 -1.11
C PRO A 19 -12.06 -3.68 -1.83
N ALA A 20 -12.05 -3.62 -3.17
CA ALA A 20 -11.01 -2.91 -3.91
C ALA A 20 -11.01 -1.41 -3.63
N LEU A 21 -12.17 -0.73 -3.70
CA LEU A 21 -12.25 0.70 -3.39
C LEU A 21 -11.97 0.99 -1.91
N THR A 22 -12.43 0.12 -1.01
CA THR A 22 -12.17 0.31 0.42
C THR A 22 -10.68 0.17 0.76
N ILE A 23 -9.96 -0.71 0.06
CA ILE A 23 -8.50 -0.82 0.18
C ILE A 23 -7.80 0.38 -0.43
N LEU A 24 -8.26 0.88 -1.58
CA LEU A 24 -7.70 2.08 -2.19
C LEU A 24 -7.80 3.29 -1.25
N LEU A 25 -8.99 3.56 -0.71
CA LEU A 25 -9.18 4.69 0.21
C LEU A 25 -8.46 4.47 1.55
N GLY A 26 -8.43 3.23 2.04
CA GLY A 26 -7.71 2.87 3.27
C GLY A 26 -6.20 2.99 3.16
N ALA A 27 -5.63 2.63 2.01
CA ALA A 27 -4.21 2.82 1.71
C ALA A 27 -3.84 4.31 1.69
N GLN A 28 -4.70 5.17 1.14
CA GLN A 28 -4.52 6.62 1.16
C GLN A 28 -4.58 7.18 2.59
N THR A 29 -5.56 6.78 3.40
CA THR A 29 -5.60 7.24 4.80
C THR A 29 -4.39 6.78 5.60
N LEU A 30 -3.87 5.58 5.31
CA LEU A 30 -2.64 5.09 5.93
C LEU A 30 -1.41 5.92 5.48
N ARG A 31 -1.33 6.27 4.19
CA ARG A 31 -0.27 7.09 3.60
C ARG A 31 -0.26 8.51 4.15
N VAL A 32 -1.39 9.04 4.61
CA VAL A 32 -1.50 10.33 5.31
C VAL A 32 -1.20 10.19 6.80
N LEU A 33 -1.73 9.14 7.45
CA LEU A 33 -1.56 8.93 8.89
C LEU A 33 -0.09 8.83 9.29
N LEU A 34 0.71 8.04 8.57
CA LEU A 34 2.09 7.78 8.96
C LEU A 34 2.95 9.07 8.95
N PRO A 35 2.92 9.91 7.91
CA PRO A 35 3.58 11.22 7.96
C PRO A 35 3.00 12.18 8.98
N SER A 36 1.68 12.26 9.13
CA SER A 36 1.09 13.16 10.12
C SER A 36 1.48 12.80 11.55
N LEU A 37 1.68 11.51 11.86
CA LEU A 37 2.20 11.07 13.15
C LEU A 37 3.61 11.61 13.43
N VAL A 38 4.47 11.63 12.41
CA VAL A 38 5.86 12.08 12.53
C VAL A 38 5.94 13.61 12.51
N HIS A 39 5.43 14.24 11.44
CA HIS A 39 5.66 15.66 11.17
C HIS A 39 4.61 16.60 11.77
N ALA A 40 3.35 16.19 11.90
CA ALA A 40 2.32 17.06 12.51
C ALA A 40 2.26 16.91 14.04
N TYR A 41 2.50 15.71 14.56
CA TYR A 41 2.47 15.42 16.00
C TYR A 41 3.86 15.23 16.61
N GLY A 42 4.73 14.43 16.00
CA GLY A 42 6.02 14.02 16.57
C GLY A 42 7.03 15.14 16.75
N GLU A 43 7.01 16.15 15.90
CA GLU A 43 7.94 17.30 15.95
C GLU A 43 7.49 18.41 16.91
N ARG A 44 6.34 18.25 17.58
CA ARG A 44 5.87 19.23 18.55
C ARG A 44 6.77 19.27 19.79
N PRO A 45 6.96 20.46 20.39
CA PRO A 45 7.76 20.59 21.61
C PRO A 45 7.30 19.63 22.72
N GLY A 46 8.24 18.81 23.21
CA GLY A 46 8.00 17.85 24.30
C GLY A 46 7.38 16.52 23.88
N VAL A 47 7.12 16.29 22.59
CA VAL A 47 6.71 14.99 22.07
C VAL A 47 7.93 14.12 21.80
N THR A 48 7.86 12.86 22.21
CA THR A 48 8.92 11.84 22.04
C THR A 48 8.50 10.80 21.01
N SER A 49 9.46 10.11 20.36
CA SER A 49 9.16 9.00 19.43
C SER A 49 8.33 7.89 20.10
N ILE A 50 8.43 7.72 21.42
CA ILE A 50 7.59 6.79 22.20
C ILE A 50 6.12 7.25 22.19
N GLN A 51 5.83 8.54 22.40
CA GLN A 51 4.47 9.07 22.36
C GLN A 51 3.86 8.98 20.97
N VAL A 52 4.64 9.23 19.91
CA VAL A 52 4.22 8.99 18.52
C VAL A 52 3.86 7.51 18.33
N GLY A 53 4.72 6.61 18.82
CA GLY A 53 4.46 5.18 18.86
C GLY A 53 3.15 4.84 19.56
N LEU A 54 2.91 5.37 20.77
CA LEU A 54 1.68 5.11 21.53
C LEU A 54 0.42 5.53 20.77
N LEU A 55 0.44 6.68 20.09
CA LEU A 55 -0.69 7.14 19.27
C LEU A 55 -0.90 6.23 18.04
N ALA A 56 0.19 5.82 17.39
CA ALA A 56 0.14 4.87 16.28
C ALA A 56 -0.46 3.53 16.77
N PHE A 57 0.11 2.90 17.80
CA PHE A 57 -0.38 1.66 18.37
C PHE A 57 -1.84 1.78 18.83
N GLY A 58 -2.23 2.87 19.48
CA GLY A 58 -3.61 3.14 19.89
C GLY A 58 -4.59 3.11 18.72
N THR A 59 -4.21 3.69 17.59
CA THR A 59 -5.01 3.66 16.35
C THR A 59 -5.20 2.25 15.82
N PHE A 60 -4.13 1.44 15.80
CA PHE A 60 -4.19 0.07 15.28
C PHE A 60 -4.83 -0.94 16.26
N LEU A 61 -4.81 -0.67 17.57
CA LEU A 61 -5.51 -1.49 18.58
C LEU A 61 -7.02 -1.47 18.39
N VAL A 62 -7.58 -0.48 17.70
CA VAL A 62 -9.00 -0.46 17.30
C VAL A 62 -9.40 -1.70 16.49
N ALA A 63 -8.45 -2.35 15.79
CA ALA A 63 -8.71 -3.59 15.06
C ALA A 63 -9.26 -4.74 15.94
N PHE A 64 -9.01 -4.72 17.25
CA PHE A 64 -9.57 -5.69 18.21
C PHE A 64 -11.05 -5.44 18.54
N LEU A 65 -11.65 -4.34 18.07
CA LEU A 65 -13.03 -3.96 18.36
C LEU A 65 -14.04 -4.44 17.30
N ALA A 66 -13.60 -5.13 16.24
CA ALA A 66 -14.50 -5.54 15.14
C ALA A 66 -15.69 -6.40 15.62
N ALA A 67 -15.48 -7.32 16.56
CA ALA A 67 -16.56 -8.10 17.14
C ALA A 67 -17.53 -7.30 18.01
N ALA A 68 -17.01 -6.36 18.80
CA ALA A 68 -17.85 -5.46 19.58
C ALA A 68 -18.70 -4.57 18.67
N LEU A 69 -18.07 -4.01 17.63
CA LEU A 69 -18.73 -3.18 16.63
C LEU A 69 -19.84 -3.95 15.90
N ARG A 70 -19.53 -5.16 15.42
CA ARG A 70 -20.51 -6.03 14.74
C ARG A 70 -21.68 -6.41 15.65
N ARG A 71 -21.42 -6.63 16.95
CA ARG A 71 -22.48 -6.91 17.93
C ARG A 71 -23.37 -5.69 18.16
N LEU A 72 -22.77 -4.50 18.26
CA LEU A 72 -23.49 -3.25 18.52
C LEU A 72 -24.33 -2.80 17.32
N LEU A 73 -23.76 -2.76 16.12
CA LEU A 73 -24.39 -2.19 14.92
C LEU A 73 -25.06 -3.24 14.02
N ARG A 74 -25.02 -4.52 14.40
CA ARG A 74 -25.36 -5.67 13.54
C ARG A 74 -24.44 -5.74 12.30
N PRO A 75 -24.44 -6.85 11.54
CA PRO A 75 -23.54 -7.00 10.40
C PRO A 75 -23.66 -5.91 9.33
N ARG A 76 -24.91 -5.51 8.98
CA ARG A 76 -25.16 -4.46 7.99
C ARG A 76 -24.67 -3.09 8.45
N GLY A 77 -24.95 -2.71 9.70
CA GLY A 77 -24.52 -1.41 10.24
C GLY A 77 -23.01 -1.33 10.41
N ALA A 78 -22.35 -2.41 10.83
CA ALA A 78 -20.89 -2.46 10.92
C ALA A 78 -20.22 -2.31 9.54
N LEU A 79 -20.76 -2.97 8.50
CA LEU A 79 -20.25 -2.82 7.13
C LEU A 79 -20.51 -1.41 6.59
N ALA A 80 -21.70 -0.85 6.84
CA ALA A 80 -22.05 0.51 6.44
C ALA A 80 -21.13 1.55 7.10
N LEU A 81 -20.85 1.42 8.39
CA LEU A 81 -19.95 2.32 9.10
C LEU A 81 -18.51 2.19 8.60
N THR A 82 -17.98 0.97 8.51
CA THR A 82 -16.56 0.77 8.18
C THR A 82 -16.24 1.16 6.74
N ALA A 83 -17.07 0.79 5.76
CA ALA A 83 -16.86 1.18 4.37
C ALA A 83 -17.37 2.61 4.06
N GLY A 84 -18.58 2.96 4.50
CA GLY A 84 -19.19 4.26 4.21
C GLY A 84 -18.55 5.39 5.02
N GLY A 85 -18.25 5.14 6.30
CA GLY A 85 -17.54 6.10 7.15
C GLY A 85 -16.11 6.37 6.67
N LEU A 86 -15.37 5.33 6.23
CA LEU A 86 -14.06 5.53 5.60
C LEU A 86 -14.16 6.45 4.38
N ALA A 87 -15.15 6.21 3.51
CA ALA A 87 -15.34 7.01 2.29
C ALA A 87 -15.61 8.50 2.62
N LEU A 88 -16.44 8.76 3.63
CA LEU A 88 -16.72 10.13 4.09
C LEU A 88 -15.51 10.78 4.73
N LEU A 89 -14.77 10.06 5.58
CA LEU A 89 -13.57 10.59 6.22
C LEU A 89 -12.48 10.90 5.19
N ARG A 90 -12.31 10.06 4.17
CA ARG A 90 -11.38 10.33 3.07
C ARG A 90 -11.79 11.55 2.26
N LEU A 91 -13.09 11.75 2.00
CA LEU A 91 -13.58 12.97 1.35
C LEU A 91 -13.37 14.22 2.21
N ALA A 92 -13.64 14.13 3.51
CA ALA A 92 -13.44 15.23 4.44
C ALA A 92 -11.95 15.62 4.54
N GLU A 93 -11.07 14.62 4.56
CA GLU A 93 -9.62 14.85 4.58
C GLU A 93 -9.13 15.52 3.29
N GLN A 94 -9.70 15.19 2.12
CA GLN A 94 -9.38 15.91 0.87
C GLN A 94 -9.70 17.42 0.91
N LEU A 95 -10.63 17.84 1.77
CA LEU A 95 -11.03 19.24 1.94
C LEU A 95 -10.27 19.95 3.06
N SER A 96 -9.49 19.21 3.84
CA SER A 96 -8.73 19.73 4.95
C SER A 96 -7.53 20.55 4.46
N GLN A 97 -7.19 21.58 5.24
CA GLN A 97 -6.03 22.44 5.04
C GLN A 97 -5.19 22.54 6.32
N ALA A 98 -5.46 21.65 7.29
CA ALA A 98 -4.84 21.70 8.61
C ALA A 98 -4.19 20.35 8.92
N PRO A 99 -2.86 20.28 9.08
CA PRO A 99 -2.15 19.01 9.32
C PRO A 99 -2.67 18.19 10.51
N MET A 100 -3.11 18.85 11.58
CA MET A 100 -3.71 18.17 12.73
C MET A 100 -5.10 17.61 12.46
N LEU A 101 -5.87 18.27 11.61
CA LEU A 101 -7.16 17.74 11.17
C LEU A 101 -6.91 16.51 10.27
N ASP A 102 -5.90 16.55 9.40
CA ASP A 102 -5.49 15.40 8.58
C ASP A 102 -5.07 14.23 9.47
N LEU A 103 -4.31 14.47 10.53
CA LEU A 103 -3.94 13.43 11.51
C LEU A 103 -5.18 12.76 12.11
N VAL A 104 -6.17 13.53 12.56
CA VAL A 104 -7.39 12.99 13.18
C VAL A 104 -8.23 12.23 12.14
N LEU A 105 -8.45 12.83 10.97
CA LEU A 105 -9.27 12.23 9.92
C LEU A 105 -8.63 10.96 9.36
N SER A 106 -7.31 10.96 9.14
CA SER A 106 -6.56 9.79 8.67
C SER A 106 -6.44 8.71 9.73
N ALA A 107 -6.34 9.05 11.02
CA ALA A 107 -6.38 8.08 12.12
C ALA A 107 -7.75 7.40 12.23
N LEU A 108 -8.84 8.18 12.19
CA LEU A 108 -10.21 7.65 12.21
C LEU A 108 -10.51 6.84 10.93
N GLY A 109 -10.06 7.32 9.76
CA GLY A 109 -10.17 6.61 8.50
C GLY A 109 -9.44 5.27 8.55
N THR A 110 -8.18 5.27 8.98
CA THR A 110 -7.39 4.05 9.15
C THR A 110 -8.04 3.09 10.15
N ALA A 111 -8.60 3.59 11.25
CA ALA A 111 -9.34 2.76 12.22
C ALA A 111 -10.57 2.08 11.57
N LEU A 112 -11.35 2.80 10.76
CA LEU A 112 -12.47 2.20 10.02
C LEU A 112 -12.00 1.21 8.94
N PHE A 113 -10.89 1.51 8.26
CA PHE A 113 -10.27 0.64 7.28
C PHE A 113 -9.83 -0.71 7.88
N ILE A 114 -9.09 -0.71 9.00
CA ILE A 114 -8.62 -1.95 9.63
C ILE A 114 -9.77 -2.77 10.26
N LEU A 115 -10.89 -2.10 10.61
CA LEU A 115 -12.13 -2.74 11.05
C LEU A 115 -12.93 -3.33 9.89
N PHE A 116 -12.86 -2.74 8.70
CA PHE A 116 -13.50 -3.27 7.50
C PHE A 116 -12.97 -4.66 7.15
N LEU A 117 -11.65 -4.88 7.27
CA LEU A 117 -11.00 -6.13 6.86
C LEU A 117 -11.67 -7.40 7.43
N PRO A 118 -11.80 -7.57 8.76
CA PRO A 118 -12.48 -8.71 9.33
C PRO A 118 -14.00 -8.64 9.13
N THR A 119 -14.59 -7.43 9.10
CA THR A 119 -16.05 -7.23 8.97
C THR A 119 -16.56 -7.73 7.62
N TYR A 120 -15.87 -7.37 6.54
CA TYR A 120 -16.19 -7.84 5.20
C TYR A 120 -15.94 -9.34 5.06
N LEU A 121 -14.81 -9.86 5.57
CA LEU A 121 -14.56 -11.30 5.59
C LEU A 121 -15.70 -12.06 6.29
N GLY A 122 -16.12 -11.59 7.47
CA GLY A 122 -17.25 -12.17 8.21
C GLY A 122 -18.60 -12.08 7.47
N HIS A 123 -18.76 -11.10 6.58
CA HIS A 123 -19.94 -10.97 5.73
C HIS A 123 -19.98 -12.04 4.63
N ILE A 124 -18.84 -12.34 4.00
CA ILE A 124 -18.79 -13.23 2.82
C ILE A 124 -18.40 -14.68 3.12
N ARG A 125 -17.85 -14.97 4.30
CA ARG A 125 -17.24 -16.28 4.62
C ARG A 125 -18.16 -17.47 4.41
N HIS A 126 -19.45 -17.30 4.69
CA HIS A 126 -20.48 -18.33 4.52
C HIS A 126 -20.69 -18.76 3.06
N ARG A 127 -20.29 -17.91 2.09
CA ARG A 127 -20.35 -18.22 0.65
C ARG A 127 -19.21 -19.14 0.19
N GLY A 128 -18.34 -19.56 1.12
CA GLY A 128 -17.31 -20.56 0.90
C GLY A 128 -15.99 -20.03 0.32
N PRO A 129 -15.06 -20.94 -0.03
CA PRO A 129 -13.69 -20.62 -0.45
C PRO A 129 -13.58 -19.70 -1.66
N GLN A 130 -14.54 -19.78 -2.59
CA GLN A 130 -14.51 -18.99 -3.81
C GLN A 130 -14.77 -17.51 -3.52
N ALA A 131 -15.73 -17.20 -2.65
CA ALA A 131 -16.02 -15.83 -2.26
C ALA A 131 -14.88 -15.21 -1.43
N THR A 132 -14.32 -15.95 -0.47
CA THR A 132 -13.18 -15.45 0.32
C THR A 132 -11.90 -15.34 -0.51
N GLY A 133 -11.70 -16.23 -1.48
CA GLY A 133 -10.66 -16.08 -2.50
C GLY A 133 -10.89 -14.84 -3.37
N GLY A 134 -12.11 -14.58 -3.82
CA GLY A 134 -12.49 -13.35 -4.52
C GLY A 134 -12.23 -12.09 -3.70
N TYR A 135 -12.43 -12.15 -2.39
CA TYR A 135 -12.05 -11.04 -1.51
C TYR A 135 -10.55 -10.75 -1.53
N ALA A 136 -9.69 -11.78 -1.54
CA ALA A 136 -8.25 -11.58 -1.73
C ALA A 136 -7.94 -10.83 -3.03
N ILE A 137 -8.63 -11.17 -4.11
CA ILE A 137 -8.50 -10.49 -5.40
C ILE A 137 -8.97 -9.03 -5.29
N GLY A 138 -10.06 -8.75 -4.58
CA GLY A 138 -10.49 -7.40 -4.27
C GLY A 138 -9.43 -6.60 -3.51
N LEU A 139 -8.79 -7.20 -2.50
CA LEU A 139 -7.70 -6.54 -1.77
C LEU A 139 -6.51 -6.20 -2.68
N LEU A 140 -6.08 -7.16 -3.50
CA LEU A 140 -4.96 -6.96 -4.44
C LEU A 140 -5.30 -5.93 -5.52
N LEU A 141 -6.52 -5.95 -6.05
CA LEU A 141 -6.98 -4.98 -7.02
C LEU A 141 -7.02 -3.57 -6.42
N GLY A 142 -7.44 -3.43 -5.15
CA GLY A 142 -7.41 -2.15 -4.44
C GLY A 142 -5.99 -1.57 -4.33
N LEU A 143 -5.00 -2.41 -3.96
CA LEU A 143 -3.59 -2.00 -3.92
C LEU A 143 -3.06 -1.61 -5.31
N ALA A 144 -3.47 -2.34 -6.36
CA ALA A 144 -3.10 -2.02 -7.73
C ALA A 144 -3.69 -0.68 -8.20
N LEU A 145 -4.96 -0.42 -7.88
CA LEU A 145 -5.63 0.85 -8.20
C LEU A 145 -5.00 2.03 -7.45
N ASP A 146 -4.70 1.86 -6.16
CA ASP A 146 -4.02 2.88 -5.35
C ASP A 146 -2.63 3.20 -5.91
N THR A 147 -1.85 2.18 -6.26
CA THR A 147 -0.56 2.34 -6.93
C THR A 147 -0.69 3.04 -8.27
N GLY A 148 -1.73 2.72 -9.05
CA GLY A 148 -2.06 3.42 -10.29
C GLY A 148 -2.25 4.92 -10.06
N LEU A 149 -2.99 5.28 -9.02
CA LEU A 149 -3.29 6.67 -8.70
C LEU A 149 -2.07 7.41 -8.12
N HIS A 150 -1.35 6.80 -7.17
CA HIS A 150 -0.12 7.35 -6.61
C HIS A 150 0.96 7.57 -7.68
N GLY A 151 1.12 6.59 -8.59
CA GLY A 151 2.07 6.65 -9.69
C GLY A 151 1.74 7.72 -10.73
N THR A 152 0.47 7.86 -11.13
CA THR A 152 0.03 8.91 -12.06
C THR A 152 0.27 10.32 -11.53
N LEU A 153 0.19 10.48 -10.22
CA LEU A 153 0.47 11.73 -9.53
C LEU A 153 1.96 11.89 -9.17
N GLY A 154 2.86 11.18 -9.84
CA GLY A 154 4.31 11.33 -9.64
C GLY A 154 4.74 11.07 -8.20
N THR A 155 4.06 10.14 -7.52
CA THR A 155 4.27 9.74 -6.11
C THR A 155 3.95 10.82 -5.06
N VAL A 156 3.29 11.92 -5.44
CA VAL A 156 2.64 12.83 -4.49
C VAL A 156 1.20 12.39 -4.34
N ASP A 157 0.80 11.96 -3.14
CA ASP A 157 -0.56 11.45 -2.90
C ASP A 157 -1.63 12.49 -3.25
N LEU A 158 -2.79 11.99 -3.66
CA LEU A 158 -3.99 12.79 -3.96
C LEU A 158 -4.41 13.71 -2.81
N SER A 159 -4.20 13.29 -1.55
CA SER A 159 -4.48 14.08 -0.35
C SER A 159 -3.80 15.44 -0.35
N TRP A 160 -2.55 15.52 -0.82
CA TRP A 160 -1.79 16.77 -0.87
C TRP A 160 -1.84 17.46 -2.23
N ARG A 161 -2.78 17.06 -3.11
CA ARG A 161 -2.99 17.71 -4.41
C ARG A 161 -4.07 18.81 -4.29
N PRO A 162 -3.71 20.09 -4.49
CA PRO A 162 -4.69 21.16 -4.46
C PRO A 162 -5.56 21.18 -5.72
N GLY A 163 -6.74 21.79 -5.60
CA GLY A 163 -7.61 22.11 -6.73
C GLY A 163 -8.85 21.23 -6.85
N ILE A 164 -9.76 21.64 -7.73
CA ILE A 164 -11.08 21.00 -7.88
C ILE A 164 -11.00 19.60 -8.51
N GLY A 165 -10.00 19.35 -9.37
CA GLY A 165 -9.80 18.05 -10.03
C GLY A 165 -9.64 16.89 -9.03
N PRO A 166 -8.65 16.96 -8.12
CA PRO A 166 -8.49 15.99 -7.03
C PRO A 166 -9.76 15.78 -6.19
N ILE A 167 -10.46 16.87 -5.83
CA ILE A 167 -11.72 16.80 -5.06
C ILE A 167 -12.80 16.03 -5.83
N LEU A 168 -13.01 16.35 -7.11
CA LEU A 168 -14.00 15.66 -7.95
C LEU A 168 -13.65 14.19 -8.15
N LEU A 169 -12.36 13.86 -8.24
CA LEU A 169 -11.91 12.47 -8.33
C LEU A 169 -12.21 11.69 -7.04
N VAL A 170 -11.88 12.24 -5.86
CA VAL A 170 -12.23 11.61 -4.58
C VAL A 170 -13.74 11.47 -4.45
N LEU A 171 -14.50 12.51 -4.79
CA LEU A 171 -15.96 12.45 -4.77
C LEU A 171 -16.49 11.34 -5.68
N ALA A 172 -15.97 11.18 -6.89
CA ALA A 172 -16.37 10.11 -7.80
C ALA A 172 -16.08 8.72 -7.20
N LEU A 173 -14.89 8.52 -6.63
CA LEU A 173 -14.52 7.25 -5.96
C LEU A 173 -15.46 6.94 -4.79
N VAL A 174 -15.80 7.95 -4.00
CA VAL A 174 -16.72 7.86 -2.86
C VAL A 174 -18.13 7.51 -3.32
N LEU A 175 -18.64 8.14 -4.37
CA LEU A 175 -19.95 7.83 -4.94
C LEU A 175 -20.02 6.40 -5.47
N VAL A 176 -18.98 5.93 -6.15
CA VAL A 176 -18.91 4.53 -6.62
C VAL A 176 -18.85 3.57 -5.43
N GLN A 177 -18.06 3.86 -4.40
CA GLN A 177 -18.03 3.06 -3.18
C GLN A 177 -19.39 2.99 -2.49
N PHE A 178 -20.12 4.10 -2.40
CA PHE A 178 -21.48 4.12 -1.86
C PHE A 178 -22.46 3.29 -2.68
N ALA A 179 -22.39 3.36 -4.01
CA ALA A 179 -23.23 2.54 -4.88
C ALA A 179 -22.98 1.03 -4.67
N LEU A 180 -21.69 0.63 -4.59
CA LEU A 180 -21.30 -0.76 -4.34
C LEU A 180 -21.68 -1.22 -2.93
N LEU A 181 -21.54 -0.34 -1.94
CA LEU A 181 -21.95 -0.59 -0.56
C LEU A 181 -23.47 -0.78 -0.45
N ALA A 182 -24.26 0.12 -1.04
CA ALA A 182 -25.72 0.02 -1.04
C ALA A 182 -26.20 -1.30 -1.65
N ARG A 183 -25.58 -1.71 -2.77
CA ARG A 183 -25.84 -3.01 -3.40
C ARG A 183 -25.48 -4.18 -2.49
N THR A 184 -24.28 -4.16 -1.91
CA THR A 184 -23.81 -5.23 -1.00
C THR A 184 -24.75 -5.40 0.21
N LEU A 185 -25.25 -4.27 0.75
CA LEU A 185 -26.19 -4.28 1.87
C LEU A 185 -27.59 -4.77 1.47
N ALA A 186 -28.04 -4.50 0.24
CA ALA A 186 -29.31 -4.97 -0.30
C ALA A 186 -29.32 -6.49 -0.54
N GLU A 187 -28.22 -7.03 -1.09
CA GLU A 187 -28.08 -8.47 -1.38
C GLU A 187 -27.88 -9.33 -0.11
N GLY A 188 -27.36 -8.74 0.98
CA GLY A 188 -26.96 -9.49 2.18
C GLY A 188 -28.07 -9.65 3.22
N GLY A 189 -28.61 -10.85 3.42
CA GLY A 189 -29.49 -11.19 4.56
C GLY A 189 -28.77 -11.10 5.93
N ALA A 190 -29.52 -10.91 7.02
CA ALA A 190 -28.96 -10.94 8.37
C ALA A 190 -28.57 -12.38 8.74
N GLN A 191 -27.30 -12.74 8.55
CA GLN A 191 -26.82 -14.09 8.82
C GLN A 191 -25.98 -14.20 10.09
N ALA A 192 -26.05 -15.38 10.70
CA ALA A 192 -25.34 -15.71 11.92
C ALA A 192 -23.81 -15.59 11.74
N PRO A 193 -23.07 -15.17 12.78
CA PRO A 193 -21.61 -15.13 12.73
C PRO A 193 -21.01 -16.53 12.51
N SER A 194 -20.21 -16.66 11.45
CA SER A 194 -19.36 -17.83 11.21
C SER A 194 -17.91 -17.50 11.55
N ASP A 195 -17.32 -18.30 12.43
CA ASP A 195 -15.90 -18.27 12.79
C ASP A 195 -15.27 -19.65 12.62
N GLY A 196 -13.98 -19.68 12.34
CA GLY A 196 -13.20 -20.92 12.42
C GLY A 196 -12.69 -21.17 13.85
N PRO A 197 -12.31 -22.40 14.21
CA PRO A 197 -11.46 -22.67 15.37
C PRO A 197 -10.19 -21.80 15.36
N PHE A 198 -9.56 -21.60 16.52
CA PHE A 198 -8.43 -20.66 16.66
C PHE A 198 -7.29 -20.92 15.65
N LEU A 199 -6.84 -22.17 15.52
CA LEU A 199 -5.78 -22.57 14.59
C LEU A 199 -6.17 -22.40 13.11
N VAL A 200 -7.46 -22.44 12.80
CA VAL A 200 -7.99 -22.24 11.44
C VAL A 200 -8.00 -20.75 11.08
N THR A 201 -8.26 -19.88 12.05
CA THR A 201 -8.41 -18.43 11.85
C THR A 201 -7.10 -17.65 12.02
N TRP A 202 -6.12 -18.20 12.75
CA TRP A 202 -4.78 -17.63 12.95
C TRP A 202 -4.09 -17.12 11.67
N PRO A 203 -4.15 -17.81 10.50
CA PRO A 203 -3.54 -17.32 9.27
C PRO A 203 -3.93 -15.90 8.85
N LEU A 204 -5.09 -15.38 9.32
CA LEU A 204 -5.55 -14.03 9.02
C LEU A 204 -4.60 -12.94 9.55
N LEU A 205 -3.83 -13.20 10.61
CA LEU A 205 -2.87 -12.21 11.13
C LEU A 205 -1.83 -11.78 10.10
N ALA A 206 -1.56 -12.62 9.10
CA ALA A 206 -0.60 -12.30 8.05
C ALA A 206 -1.01 -11.08 7.20
N LEU A 207 -2.26 -10.61 7.29
CA LEU A 207 -2.68 -9.36 6.66
C LEU A 207 -1.79 -8.18 7.06
N GLY A 208 -1.37 -8.08 8.32
CA GLY A 208 -0.51 -6.99 8.77
C GLY A 208 0.92 -7.05 8.20
N PRO A 209 1.66 -8.15 8.41
CA PRO A 209 2.95 -8.38 7.76
C PRO A 209 2.90 -8.23 6.24
N LEU A 210 1.79 -8.65 5.60
CA LEU A 210 1.57 -8.41 4.18
C LEU A 210 1.48 -6.92 3.88
N LEU A 211 0.61 -6.15 4.55
CA LEU A 211 0.50 -4.70 4.35
C LEU A 211 1.84 -3.99 4.56
N PHE A 212 2.66 -4.45 5.52
CA PHE A 212 4.00 -3.94 5.74
C PHE A 212 4.89 -4.16 4.51
N LEU A 213 4.93 -5.38 3.97
CA LEU A 213 5.70 -5.68 2.74
C LEU A 213 5.16 -4.93 1.51
N GLN A 214 3.83 -4.80 1.40
CA GLN A 214 3.19 -4.06 0.32
C GLN A 214 3.56 -2.59 0.36
N ALA A 215 3.40 -1.93 1.51
CA ALA A 215 3.71 -0.52 1.68
C ALA A 215 5.20 -0.23 1.53
N LEU A 216 6.05 -1.04 2.18
CA LEU A 216 7.49 -0.80 2.19
C LEU A 216 8.10 -1.06 0.82
N ILE A 217 7.78 -2.20 0.18
CA ILE A 217 8.54 -2.74 -0.96
C ILE A 217 7.69 -2.82 -2.23
N PHE A 218 6.58 -3.56 -2.20
CA PHE A 218 5.95 -3.99 -3.45
C PHE A 218 5.11 -2.93 -4.15
N GLN A 219 4.53 -1.98 -3.41
CA GLN A 219 3.74 -0.87 -3.97
C GLN A 219 4.54 0.45 -4.03
N ASN A 220 5.79 0.43 -3.57
CA ASN A 220 6.61 1.63 -3.41
C ASN A 220 7.34 2.00 -4.71
N ILE A 221 6.67 2.77 -5.58
CA ILE A 221 7.20 3.22 -6.87
C ILE A 221 8.49 4.03 -6.69
N ALA A 222 8.56 4.85 -5.63
CA ALA A 222 9.74 5.67 -5.33
C ALA A 222 10.95 4.80 -5.01
N GLN A 223 10.80 3.81 -4.11
CA GLN A 223 11.85 2.83 -3.85
C GLN A 223 12.23 2.06 -5.12
N ALA A 224 11.26 1.59 -5.91
CA ALA A 224 11.55 0.89 -7.15
C ALA A 224 12.37 1.77 -8.12
N THR A 225 12.08 3.07 -8.19
CA THR A 225 12.85 4.04 -8.99
C THR A 225 14.30 4.12 -8.52
N VAL A 226 14.53 4.23 -7.21
CA VAL A 226 15.88 4.28 -6.63
C VAL A 226 16.64 2.96 -6.85
N MET A 227 16.02 1.82 -6.52
CA MET A 227 16.68 0.50 -6.56
C MET A 227 17.03 0.05 -7.98
N THR A 228 16.20 0.42 -8.96
CA THR A 228 16.44 0.04 -10.36
C THR A 228 17.29 1.06 -11.12
N GLY A 229 17.34 2.31 -10.65
CA GLY A 229 17.92 3.43 -11.40
C GLY A 229 17.14 3.77 -12.68
N TRP A 230 15.93 3.23 -12.85
CA TRP A 230 15.12 3.48 -14.04
C TRP A 230 14.41 4.83 -13.94
N PRO A 231 14.03 5.43 -15.08
CA PRO A 231 13.09 6.54 -15.08
C PRO A 231 11.79 6.12 -14.39
N GLN A 232 11.20 7.00 -13.58
CA GLN A 232 10.05 6.69 -12.73
C GLN A 232 8.86 6.02 -13.47
N PRO A 233 8.51 6.36 -14.73
CA PRO A 233 7.40 5.69 -15.40
C PRO A 233 7.72 4.24 -15.77
N ALA A 234 8.99 3.88 -15.98
CA ALA A 234 9.39 2.48 -16.17
C ALA A 234 9.32 1.68 -14.86
N ALA A 235 9.80 2.26 -13.75
CA ALA A 235 9.64 1.66 -12.42
C ALA A 235 8.15 1.49 -12.06
N PHE A 236 7.32 2.50 -12.36
CA PHE A 236 5.87 2.44 -12.20
C PHE A 236 5.24 1.33 -13.07
N ALA A 237 5.61 1.23 -14.35
CA ALA A 237 5.16 0.13 -15.22
C ALA A 237 5.50 -1.25 -14.66
N TRP A 238 6.70 -1.39 -14.09
CA TRP A 238 7.14 -2.64 -13.48
C TRP A 238 6.31 -3.04 -12.26
N VAL A 239 6.00 -2.08 -11.39
CA VAL A 239 5.13 -2.34 -10.23
C VAL A 239 3.71 -2.73 -10.68
N VAL A 240 3.17 -2.05 -11.69
CA VAL A 240 1.85 -2.41 -12.26
C VAL A 240 1.87 -3.81 -12.88
N LEU A 241 2.92 -4.18 -13.62
CA LEU A 241 3.09 -5.53 -14.16
C LEU A 241 3.15 -6.57 -13.04
N ALA A 242 3.89 -6.30 -11.97
CA ALA A 242 3.99 -7.19 -10.82
C ALA A 242 2.62 -7.37 -10.11
N ASN A 243 1.83 -6.31 -9.99
CA ASN A 243 0.47 -6.37 -9.48
C ASN A 243 -0.46 -7.20 -10.37
N ALA A 244 -0.44 -6.98 -11.69
CA ALA A 244 -1.25 -7.74 -12.64
C ALA A 244 -0.88 -9.23 -12.62
N ALA A 245 0.42 -9.56 -12.58
CA ALA A 245 0.91 -10.93 -12.44
C ALA A 245 0.50 -11.56 -11.10
N GLY A 246 0.58 -10.82 -9.99
CA GLY A 246 0.14 -11.27 -8.68
C GLY A 246 -1.37 -11.56 -8.62
N ILE A 247 -2.19 -10.70 -9.22
CA ILE A 247 -3.64 -10.92 -9.35
C ILE A 247 -3.96 -12.11 -10.26
N ALA A 248 -3.22 -12.28 -11.36
CA ALA A 248 -3.35 -13.43 -12.25
C ALA A 248 -3.05 -14.75 -11.51
N VAL A 249 -1.97 -14.80 -10.73
CA VAL A 249 -1.65 -15.95 -9.87
C VAL A 249 -2.69 -16.14 -8.77
N GLY A 250 -3.19 -15.06 -8.17
CA GLY A 250 -4.30 -15.10 -7.23
C GLY A 250 -5.53 -15.76 -7.85
N ALA A 251 -6.00 -15.30 -9.01
CA ALA A 251 -7.16 -15.86 -9.69
C ALA A 251 -6.97 -17.37 -9.98
N PHE A 252 -5.76 -17.75 -10.42
CA PHE A 252 -5.39 -19.15 -10.59
C PHE A 252 -5.49 -19.95 -9.27
N VAL A 253 -4.96 -19.42 -8.17
CA VAL A 253 -5.05 -20.02 -6.83
C VAL A 253 -6.51 -20.18 -6.41
N VAL A 254 -7.38 -19.17 -6.54
CA VAL A 254 -8.81 -19.27 -6.18
C VAL A 254 -9.48 -20.45 -6.91
N SER A 255 -9.15 -20.63 -8.20
CA SER A 255 -9.79 -21.63 -9.07
C SER A 255 -9.29 -23.06 -8.86
N ARG A 256 -8.06 -23.26 -8.36
CA ARG A 256 -7.40 -24.59 -8.33
C ARG A 256 -6.77 -24.99 -7.00
N ALA A 257 -6.70 -24.09 -6.02
CA ALA A 257 -6.02 -24.38 -4.76
C ALA A 257 -6.66 -25.58 -4.05
N ARG A 258 -5.79 -26.53 -3.70
CA ARG A 258 -6.10 -27.79 -3.03
C ARG A 258 -5.05 -28.11 -1.97
N ARG A 259 -5.38 -29.02 -1.05
CA ARG A 259 -4.51 -29.38 0.07
C ARG A 259 -3.10 -29.81 -0.33
N SER A 260 -2.95 -30.47 -1.48
CA SER A 260 -1.67 -31.00 -1.96
C SER A 260 -0.64 -29.91 -2.32
N TRP A 261 -1.03 -28.63 -2.32
CA TRP A 261 -0.15 -27.51 -2.67
C TRP A 261 0.72 -27.02 -1.51
N TRP A 262 0.57 -27.58 -0.30
CA TRP A 262 1.40 -27.17 0.85
C TRP A 262 2.92 -27.27 0.60
N PRO A 263 3.50 -28.25 -0.14
CA PRO A 263 4.93 -28.26 -0.42
C PRO A 263 5.34 -27.15 -1.39
N ALA A 264 4.49 -26.86 -2.39
CA ALA A 264 4.71 -25.75 -3.31
C ALA A 264 4.65 -24.40 -2.56
N ALA A 265 3.70 -24.23 -1.63
CA ALA A 265 3.63 -23.05 -0.77
C ALA A 265 4.89 -22.88 0.09
N LEU A 266 5.49 -23.99 0.56
CA LEU A 266 6.74 -23.94 1.32
C LEU A 266 7.92 -23.49 0.45
N LEU A 267 8.08 -24.10 -0.73
CA LEU A 267 9.15 -23.76 -1.67
C LEU A 267 9.04 -22.31 -2.12
N VAL A 268 7.85 -21.91 -2.55
CA VAL A 268 7.55 -20.56 -3.01
C VAL A 268 7.71 -19.56 -1.86
N GLY A 269 7.33 -19.94 -0.64
CA GLY A 269 7.58 -19.13 0.55
C GLY A 269 9.06 -18.94 0.88
N ALA A 270 9.89 -19.98 0.74
CA ALA A 270 11.34 -19.85 0.89
C ALA A 270 11.94 -18.90 -0.16
N ILE A 271 11.44 -18.94 -1.40
CA ILE A 271 11.84 -18.01 -2.46
C ILE A 271 11.49 -16.57 -2.07
N LEU A 272 10.30 -16.31 -1.51
CA LEU A 272 9.93 -14.96 -1.04
C LEU A 272 10.92 -14.43 0.00
N VAL A 273 11.26 -15.23 1.02
CA VAL A 273 12.20 -14.82 2.07
C VAL A 273 13.58 -14.48 1.50
N LEU A 274 14.04 -15.26 0.51
CA LEU A 274 15.33 -15.02 -0.17
C LEU A 274 15.28 -13.85 -1.17
N ALA A 275 14.13 -13.58 -1.76
CA ALA A 275 13.93 -12.49 -2.71
C ALA A 275 14.02 -11.11 -2.05
N LEU A 276 13.66 -10.98 -0.77
CA LEU A 276 13.63 -9.67 -0.09
C LEU A 276 15.02 -9.04 0.12
N PRO A 277 16.06 -9.75 0.59
CA PRO A 277 17.41 -9.19 0.60
C PRO A 277 17.95 -8.96 -0.81
N ALA A 278 17.56 -9.79 -1.78
CA ALA A 278 17.99 -9.64 -3.17
C ALA A 278 17.38 -8.39 -3.84
N SER A 279 16.14 -8.03 -3.50
CA SER A 279 15.49 -6.82 -4.03
C SER A 279 16.19 -5.52 -3.62
N GLN A 280 16.95 -5.54 -2.52
CA GLN A 280 17.70 -4.38 -2.03
C GLN A 280 19.07 -4.21 -2.69
N ARG A 281 19.53 -5.18 -3.51
CA ARG A 281 20.86 -5.11 -4.17
C ARG A 281 20.86 -4.34 -5.50
N GLY A 282 19.69 -3.92 -5.98
CA GLY A 282 19.53 -3.29 -7.29
C GLY A 282 19.85 -4.19 -8.47
N GLY A 283 19.89 -3.61 -9.67
CA GLY A 283 20.17 -4.31 -10.93
C GLY A 283 19.10 -5.35 -11.32
N GLY A 284 19.40 -6.17 -12.34
CA GLY A 284 18.42 -7.13 -12.89
C GLY A 284 17.90 -8.16 -11.88
N ILE A 285 18.75 -8.62 -10.96
CA ILE A 285 18.35 -9.55 -9.89
C ILE A 285 17.40 -8.88 -8.92
N GLY A 286 17.68 -7.65 -8.50
CA GLY A 286 16.81 -6.90 -7.60
C GLY A 286 15.43 -6.66 -8.22
N THR A 287 15.40 -6.22 -9.48
CA THR A 287 14.18 -6.01 -10.26
C THR A 287 13.33 -7.27 -10.39
N ALA A 288 13.96 -8.40 -10.76
CA ALA A 288 13.26 -9.69 -10.85
C ALA A 288 12.72 -10.13 -9.48
N SER A 289 13.48 -9.89 -8.41
CA SER A 289 13.08 -10.23 -7.04
C SER A 289 11.86 -9.44 -6.56
N LEU A 290 11.70 -8.18 -6.99
CA LEU A 290 10.49 -7.39 -6.71
C LEU A 290 9.24 -8.01 -7.35
N LEU A 291 9.32 -8.41 -8.62
CA LEU A 291 8.21 -9.05 -9.33
C LEU A 291 7.86 -10.41 -8.70
N VAL A 292 8.88 -11.26 -8.51
CA VAL A 292 8.69 -12.59 -7.92
C VAL A 292 8.12 -12.46 -6.51
N GLY A 293 8.67 -11.57 -5.69
CA GLY A 293 8.19 -11.32 -4.33
C GLY A 293 6.72 -10.90 -4.30
N GLN A 294 6.31 -9.96 -5.17
CA GLN A 294 4.93 -9.50 -5.22
C GLN A 294 3.96 -10.59 -5.66
N VAL A 295 4.33 -11.37 -6.69
CA VAL A 295 3.53 -12.49 -7.19
C VAL A 295 3.30 -13.53 -6.09
N ILE A 296 4.36 -13.85 -5.34
CA ILE A 296 4.30 -14.82 -4.26
C ILE A 296 3.46 -14.31 -3.09
N ALA A 297 3.65 -13.05 -2.69
CA ALA A 297 2.87 -12.43 -1.61
C ALA A 297 1.37 -12.39 -1.95
N ALA A 298 1.02 -12.08 -3.19
CA ALA A 298 -0.36 -12.12 -3.70
C ALA A 298 -0.95 -13.54 -3.69
N GLY A 299 -0.18 -14.53 -4.15
CA GLY A 299 -0.57 -15.94 -4.09
C GLY A 299 -0.79 -16.43 -2.66
N ALA A 300 0.10 -16.03 -1.72
CA ALA A 300 0.01 -16.37 -0.31
C ALA A 300 -1.24 -15.78 0.35
N LEU A 301 -1.54 -14.49 0.13
CA LEU A 301 -2.78 -13.85 0.58
C LEU A 301 -4.01 -14.62 0.08
N THR A 302 -4.01 -14.95 -1.21
CA THR A 302 -5.13 -15.63 -1.85
C THR A 302 -5.34 -17.03 -1.27
N MET A 303 -4.25 -17.76 -1.03
CA MET A 303 -4.28 -19.06 -0.36
C MET A 303 -4.82 -18.96 1.06
N ILE A 304 -4.41 -17.94 1.82
CA ILE A 304 -4.90 -17.66 3.18
C ILE A 304 -6.41 -17.48 3.19
N LEU A 305 -6.91 -16.52 2.41
CA LEU A 305 -8.35 -16.21 2.42
C LEU A 305 -9.19 -17.34 1.83
N THR A 306 -8.72 -18.03 0.79
CA THR A 306 -9.40 -19.22 0.25
C THR A 306 -9.49 -20.34 1.29
N GLY A 307 -8.39 -20.60 2.03
CA GLY A 307 -8.36 -21.59 3.10
C GLY A 307 -9.30 -21.26 4.27
N LEU A 308 -9.40 -19.97 4.64
CA LEU A 308 -10.31 -19.50 5.69
C LEU A 308 -11.79 -19.71 5.34
N GLY A 309 -12.16 -19.67 4.06
CA GLY A 309 -13.51 -19.96 3.59
C GLY A 309 -13.85 -21.45 3.50
N ALA A 310 -12.84 -22.33 3.51
CA ALA A 310 -13.05 -23.79 3.46
C ALA A 310 -13.52 -24.40 4.78
N ARG A 311 -13.40 -23.67 5.89
CA ARG A 311 -13.74 -24.12 7.24
C ARG A 311 -14.54 -23.03 7.96
N ALA A 312 -15.85 -23.00 7.68
CA ALA A 312 -16.79 -21.97 8.14
C ALA A 312 -17.85 -22.52 9.12
N GLU A 313 -17.49 -23.51 9.94
CA GLU A 313 -18.44 -24.35 10.69
C GLU A 313 -18.72 -23.84 12.12
N GLY A 314 -17.93 -22.92 12.67
CA GLY A 314 -18.06 -22.46 14.06
C GLY A 314 -18.92 -21.22 14.22
N SER A 315 -19.52 -21.06 15.41
CA SER A 315 -20.20 -19.83 15.79
C SER A 315 -19.23 -18.77 16.33
N GLY A 316 -19.55 -17.50 16.07
CA GLY A 316 -18.85 -16.35 16.65
C GLY A 316 -18.11 -15.50 15.63
N PHE A 317 -17.26 -14.60 16.14
CA PHE A 317 -16.46 -13.68 15.31
C PHE A 317 -15.22 -13.11 16.04
N TRP A 318 -15.03 -13.47 17.31
CA TRP A 318 -13.97 -12.90 18.13
C TRP A 318 -12.59 -13.42 17.72
N ARG A 319 -12.47 -14.65 17.18
CA ARG A 319 -11.17 -15.21 16.77
C ARG A 319 -10.69 -14.54 15.50
N THR A 320 -11.61 -14.30 14.56
CA THR A 320 -11.35 -13.49 13.36
C THR A 320 -10.93 -12.07 13.75
N THR A 321 -11.63 -11.48 14.73
CA THR A 321 -11.27 -10.16 15.27
C THR A 321 -9.88 -10.16 15.93
N ALA A 322 -9.57 -11.14 16.76
CA ALA A 322 -8.29 -11.25 17.45
C ALA A 322 -7.13 -11.48 16.46
N ALA A 323 -7.30 -12.36 15.47
CA ALA A 323 -6.28 -12.61 14.45
C ALA A 323 -6.03 -11.36 13.60
N ASN A 324 -7.07 -10.64 13.19
CA ASN A 324 -6.92 -9.35 12.51
C ASN A 324 -6.23 -8.31 13.40
N GLY A 325 -6.63 -8.20 14.67
CA GLY A 325 -6.03 -7.29 15.65
C GLY A 325 -4.53 -7.56 15.85
N ILE A 326 -4.13 -8.82 16.02
CA ILE A 326 -2.73 -9.23 16.10
C ILE A 326 -2.00 -8.88 14.79
N GLY A 327 -2.62 -9.12 13.64
CA GLY A 327 -2.04 -8.74 12.36
C GLY A 327 -1.78 -7.24 12.27
N MET A 328 -2.78 -6.41 12.53
CA MET A 328 -2.64 -4.95 12.49
C MET A 328 -1.65 -4.42 13.53
N PHE A 329 -1.57 -5.07 14.70
CA PHE A 329 -0.51 -4.81 15.68
C PHE A 329 0.89 -5.13 15.12
N LEU A 330 1.06 -6.27 14.44
CA LEU A 330 2.32 -6.62 13.78
C LEU A 330 2.67 -5.63 12.66
N PHE A 331 1.69 -5.12 11.91
CA PHE A 331 1.93 -4.10 10.89
C PHE A 331 2.56 -2.84 11.50
N VAL A 332 1.93 -2.27 12.54
CA VAL A 332 2.46 -1.07 13.19
C VAL A 332 3.76 -1.35 13.93
N LEU A 333 3.91 -2.53 14.55
CA LEU A 333 5.14 -2.92 15.22
C LEU A 333 6.32 -3.03 14.24
N LEU A 334 6.13 -3.70 13.10
CA LEU A 334 7.17 -3.84 12.07
C LEU A 334 7.53 -2.49 11.45
N THR A 335 6.53 -1.65 11.19
CA THR A 335 6.74 -0.28 10.67
C THR A 335 7.50 0.57 11.68
N PHE A 336 7.08 0.57 12.95
CA PHE A 336 7.76 1.29 14.02
C PHE A 336 9.19 0.78 14.22
N ALA A 337 9.40 -0.54 14.28
CA ALA A 337 10.73 -1.15 14.39
C ALA A 337 11.64 -0.76 13.21
N TYR A 338 11.10 -0.66 12.00
CA TYR A 338 11.87 -0.26 10.83
C TYR A 338 12.39 1.19 10.95
N TYR A 339 11.54 2.12 11.38
CA TYR A 339 11.88 3.55 11.40
C TYR A 339 12.51 4.03 12.70
N ILE A 340 12.22 3.41 13.85
CA ILE A 340 12.79 3.81 15.14
C ILE A 340 14.32 3.69 15.16
N ARG A 341 14.90 2.87 14.28
CA ARG A 341 16.35 2.71 14.13
C ARG A 341 17.06 3.99 13.69
N TYR A 342 16.38 4.87 12.95
CA TYR A 342 16.97 6.14 12.51
C TYR A 342 17.04 7.15 13.65
N ASP A 343 16.22 6.99 14.69
CA ASP A 343 16.22 7.82 15.91
C ASP A 343 17.08 7.20 17.04
N LEU A 344 16.99 5.89 17.21
CA LEU A 344 17.55 5.15 18.35
C LEU A 344 18.48 4.02 17.89
N LYS A 345 19.58 3.84 18.64
CA LYS A 345 20.47 2.69 18.44
C LYS A 345 19.77 1.39 18.87
N VAL A 346 19.33 0.61 17.90
CA VAL A 346 18.73 -0.72 18.12
C VAL A 346 19.66 -1.85 17.67
N PRO A 347 19.62 -3.04 18.29
CA PRO A 347 20.58 -4.12 18.06
C PRO A 347 20.21 -5.03 16.86
N TYR A 348 19.72 -4.45 15.76
CA TYR A 348 19.39 -5.21 14.54
C TYR A 348 19.50 -4.35 13.30
N ASP A 349 19.51 -5.02 12.13
CA ASP A 349 19.48 -4.37 10.82
C ASP A 349 18.09 -4.38 10.18
N ASN A 350 17.73 -3.31 9.45
CA ASN A 350 16.46 -3.19 8.73
C ASN A 350 16.30 -4.28 7.65
N ALA A 351 17.39 -4.87 7.16
CA ALA A 351 17.36 -6.03 6.27
C ALA A 351 16.67 -7.27 6.87
N VAL A 352 16.51 -7.35 8.20
CA VAL A 352 15.90 -8.50 8.89
C VAL A 352 14.37 -8.43 8.93
N LEU A 353 13.79 -7.22 8.99
CA LEU A 353 12.35 -7.06 9.22
C LEU A 353 11.48 -7.56 8.04
N PRO A 354 11.79 -7.26 6.76
CA PRO A 354 11.02 -7.81 5.65
C PRO A 354 11.05 -9.35 5.58
N PRO A 355 12.22 -10.04 5.70
CA PRO A 355 12.25 -11.50 5.82
C PRO A 355 11.42 -12.06 6.97
N VAL A 356 11.40 -11.41 8.14
CA VAL A 356 10.54 -11.82 9.27
C VAL A 356 9.06 -11.71 8.89
N ALA A 357 8.64 -10.60 8.30
CA ALA A 357 7.27 -10.41 7.83
C ALA A 357 6.87 -11.46 6.78
N ALA A 358 7.76 -11.76 5.84
CA ALA A 358 7.56 -12.82 4.86
C ALA A 358 7.48 -14.21 5.52
N GLY A 359 8.31 -14.50 6.51
CA GLY A 359 8.25 -15.75 7.27
C GLY A 359 6.88 -15.95 7.92
N ILE A 360 6.33 -14.91 8.55
CA ILE A 360 4.98 -14.94 9.14
C ILE A 360 3.90 -15.18 8.07
N LEU A 361 3.99 -14.49 6.93
CA LEU A 361 3.09 -14.68 5.80
C LEU A 361 3.14 -16.12 5.25
N VAL A 362 4.34 -16.68 5.09
CA VAL A 362 4.55 -18.04 4.58
C VAL A 362 4.02 -19.08 5.54
N LEU A 363 4.33 -18.97 6.84
CA LEU A 363 3.79 -19.88 7.86
C LEU A 363 2.26 -19.85 7.90
N SER A 364 1.67 -18.67 7.71
CA SER A 364 0.22 -18.50 7.64
C SER A 364 -0.38 -19.13 6.38
N ALA A 365 0.25 -18.94 5.22
CA ALA A 365 -0.14 -19.57 3.97
C ALA A 365 -0.02 -21.10 4.03
N LEU A 366 1.02 -21.63 4.67
CA LEU A 366 1.19 -23.07 4.92
C LEU A 366 0.09 -23.63 5.82
N GLY A 367 -0.25 -22.92 6.90
CA GLY A 367 -1.38 -23.25 7.75
C GLY A 367 -2.68 -23.30 6.96
N ALA A 368 -2.93 -22.28 6.14
CA ALA A 368 -4.13 -22.19 5.31
C ALA A 368 -4.20 -23.24 4.19
N ALA A 369 -3.06 -23.58 3.56
CA ALA A 369 -2.98 -24.63 2.54
C ALA A 369 -3.49 -25.98 3.07
N ARG A 370 -3.20 -26.27 4.34
CA ARG A 370 -3.65 -27.50 5.01
C ARG A 370 -5.15 -27.52 5.32
N LEU A 371 -5.81 -26.36 5.33
CA LEU A 371 -7.26 -26.24 5.54
C LEU A 371 -8.07 -26.53 4.28
N LEU A 372 -7.44 -26.39 3.10
CA LEU A 372 -8.08 -26.65 1.82
C LEU A 372 -8.50 -28.12 1.71
N PRO A 373 -9.57 -28.42 0.96
CA PRO A 373 -10.00 -29.79 0.71
C PRO A 373 -8.97 -30.56 -0.14
N THR A 374 -8.93 -31.89 0.06
CA THR A 374 -8.02 -32.80 -0.68
C THR A 374 -8.40 -32.86 -2.16
N GLU A 375 -9.69 -33.02 -2.43
CA GLU A 375 -10.26 -32.96 -3.77
C GLU A 375 -11.13 -31.71 -3.90
N ARG A 376 -10.89 -30.96 -4.97
CA ARG A 376 -11.67 -29.78 -5.32
C ARG A 376 -11.81 -29.76 -6.83
N SER A 377 -13.05 -29.72 -7.31
CA SER A 377 -13.32 -29.53 -8.73
C SER A 377 -12.71 -28.21 -9.19
N ALA A 378 -11.96 -28.27 -10.29
CA ALA A 378 -11.37 -27.07 -10.86
C ALA A 378 -12.49 -26.20 -11.44
N GLU A 379 -12.62 -24.98 -10.93
CA GLU A 379 -13.54 -23.99 -11.46
C GLU A 379 -12.88 -23.22 -12.61
N PRO A 380 -13.65 -22.66 -13.56
CA PRO A 380 -13.11 -21.76 -14.57
C PRO A 380 -12.46 -20.54 -13.92
N THR A 381 -11.18 -20.32 -14.21
CA THR A 381 -10.44 -19.15 -13.73
C THR A 381 -11.02 -17.87 -14.35
N ASP A 382 -11.39 -16.91 -13.51
CA ASP A 382 -11.80 -15.58 -13.96
C ASP A 382 -10.59 -14.63 -14.00
N TRP A 383 -10.19 -14.26 -15.21
CA TRP A 383 -9.04 -13.38 -15.45
C TRP A 383 -9.42 -11.90 -15.48
N THR A 384 -10.71 -11.55 -15.36
CA THR A 384 -11.20 -10.17 -15.46
C THR A 384 -10.42 -9.20 -14.54
N PRO A 385 -10.19 -9.50 -13.25
CA PRO A 385 -9.43 -8.60 -12.37
C PRO A 385 -7.97 -8.44 -12.78
N ALA A 386 -7.34 -9.48 -13.32
CA ALA A 386 -5.98 -9.42 -13.84
C ALA A 386 -5.90 -8.53 -15.09
N TRP A 387 -6.89 -8.60 -15.97
CA TRP A 387 -6.98 -7.71 -17.13
C TRP A 387 -7.23 -6.26 -16.74
N VAL A 388 -8.06 -6.00 -15.72
CA VAL A 388 -8.22 -4.64 -15.18
C VAL A 388 -6.90 -4.11 -14.62
N ALA A 389 -6.19 -4.91 -13.82
CA ALA A 389 -4.89 -4.53 -13.29
C ALA A 389 -3.85 -4.31 -14.40
N LEU A 390 -3.86 -5.14 -15.44
CA LEU A 390 -2.97 -4.97 -16.61
C LEU A 390 -3.32 -3.72 -17.41
N ALA A 391 -4.61 -3.38 -17.54
CA ALA A 391 -5.06 -2.18 -18.22
C ALA A 391 -4.53 -0.90 -17.55
N LEU A 392 -4.21 -0.94 -16.24
CA LEU A 392 -3.53 0.17 -15.56
C LEU A 392 -2.16 0.51 -16.15
N LEU A 393 -1.55 -0.36 -16.98
CA LEU A 393 -0.31 -0.03 -17.71
C LEU A 393 -0.47 1.15 -18.67
N VAL A 394 -1.69 1.47 -19.09
CA VAL A 394 -1.95 2.69 -19.87
C VAL A 394 -1.45 3.94 -19.14
N LEU A 395 -1.46 3.94 -17.81
CA LEU A 395 -1.06 5.06 -16.97
C LEU A 395 0.45 5.36 -17.04
N PRO A 396 1.37 4.42 -16.70
CA PRO A 396 2.80 4.64 -16.87
C PRO A 396 3.20 4.84 -18.33
N LEU A 397 2.53 4.18 -19.29
CA LEU A 397 2.82 4.37 -20.72
C LEU A 397 2.45 5.79 -21.19
N GLY A 398 1.32 6.33 -20.72
CA GLY A 398 0.93 7.72 -20.96
C GLY A 398 1.92 8.71 -20.35
N LEU A 399 2.38 8.46 -19.12
CA LEU A 399 3.43 9.26 -18.49
C LEU A 399 4.77 9.17 -19.24
N TRP A 400 5.13 7.99 -19.73
CA TRP A 400 6.33 7.76 -20.51
C TRP A 400 6.34 8.57 -21.81
N ALA A 401 5.20 8.65 -22.51
CA ALA A 401 5.09 9.43 -23.74
C ALA A 401 5.39 10.94 -23.55
N GLY A 402 5.07 11.48 -22.36
CA GLY A 402 5.40 12.85 -21.97
C GLY A 402 6.69 12.99 -21.16
N TRP A 403 7.41 11.90 -20.92
CA TRP A 403 8.58 11.90 -20.06
C TRP A 403 9.77 12.55 -20.76
N ARG A 404 10.36 13.53 -20.08
CA ARG A 404 11.60 14.18 -20.52
C ARG A 404 12.50 14.31 -19.32
N GLU A 405 13.67 13.68 -19.38
CA GLU A 405 14.71 13.92 -18.39
C GLU A 405 15.21 15.35 -18.54
N PRO A 406 15.28 16.11 -17.44
CA PRO A 406 15.90 17.44 -17.45
C PRO A 406 17.29 17.37 -18.06
N GLN A 407 17.54 18.24 -19.05
CA GLN A 407 18.83 18.33 -19.71
C GLN A 407 19.63 19.49 -19.13
N PRO A 408 20.93 19.31 -18.85
CA PRO A 408 21.76 20.41 -18.42
C PRO A 408 21.96 21.43 -19.55
N VAL A 409 22.15 22.69 -19.19
CA VAL A 409 22.54 23.78 -20.10
C VAL A 409 24.04 24.04 -19.98
N ALA A 410 24.66 24.55 -21.05
CA ALA A 410 26.06 24.96 -21.01
C ALA A 410 26.25 26.17 -20.06
N GLY A 411 27.32 26.13 -19.26
CA GLY A 411 27.70 27.23 -18.39
C GLY A 411 28.10 28.48 -19.16
N ARG A 412 27.71 29.66 -18.65
CA ARG A 412 28.13 30.97 -19.21
C ARG A 412 29.37 31.55 -18.52
N GLY A 413 30.01 30.79 -17.63
CA GLY A 413 31.08 31.28 -16.76
C GLY A 413 30.54 31.85 -15.45
N TRP A 414 31.30 32.75 -14.83
CA TRP A 414 30.96 33.38 -13.55
C TRP A 414 30.13 34.67 -13.74
N PRO A 415 29.34 35.08 -12.74
CA PRO A 415 29.10 34.43 -11.44
C PRO A 415 28.09 33.28 -11.51
N VAL A 416 28.19 32.31 -10.59
CA VAL A 416 27.23 31.21 -10.42
C VAL A 416 26.49 31.40 -9.10
N ARG A 417 25.17 31.32 -9.11
CA ARG A 417 24.36 31.37 -7.88
C ARG A 417 24.16 29.98 -7.30
N VAL A 418 24.54 29.81 -6.05
CA VAL A 418 24.39 28.55 -5.30
C VAL A 418 23.44 28.73 -4.12
N MET A 419 22.70 27.68 -3.78
CA MET A 419 21.84 27.62 -2.60
C MET A 419 22.06 26.30 -1.86
N THR A 420 21.94 26.33 -0.53
CA THR A 420 21.74 25.13 0.27
C THR A 420 20.36 25.19 0.92
N TYR A 421 19.62 24.08 0.91
CA TYR A 421 18.30 24.04 1.50
C TYR A 421 17.98 22.67 2.09
N ASN A 422 17.69 22.63 3.38
CA ASN A 422 17.10 21.45 4.01
C ASN A 422 15.60 21.42 3.71
N LEU A 423 15.13 20.37 3.06
CA LEU A 423 13.73 20.24 2.63
C LEU A 423 12.80 19.71 3.72
N HIS A 424 13.34 19.34 4.88
CA HIS A 424 12.57 18.79 5.99
C HIS A 424 11.62 17.67 5.54
N GLN A 425 12.15 16.78 4.69
CA GLN A 425 11.43 15.63 4.14
C GLN A 425 10.16 15.98 3.33
N GLY A 426 9.99 17.24 2.95
CA GLY A 426 8.86 17.75 2.19
C GLY A 426 7.82 18.50 3.02
N PHE A 427 8.00 18.55 4.35
CA PHE A 427 7.01 19.07 5.29
C PHE A 427 7.39 20.46 5.81
N ASP A 428 6.40 21.35 5.95
CA ASP A 428 6.59 22.63 6.63
C ASP A 428 6.60 22.47 8.16
N THR A 429 6.76 23.57 8.89
CA THR A 429 6.83 23.58 10.37
C THR A 429 5.52 23.19 11.05
N GLU A 430 4.40 23.14 10.32
CA GLU A 430 3.11 22.69 10.83
C GLU A 430 2.84 21.22 10.48
N GLY A 431 3.71 20.58 9.69
CA GLY A 431 3.58 19.20 9.23
C GLY A 431 2.77 19.03 7.95
N TRP A 432 2.63 20.08 7.13
CA TRP A 432 1.98 20.00 5.81
C TRP A 432 2.98 19.63 4.72
N LEU A 433 2.65 18.64 3.87
CA LEU A 433 3.50 18.26 2.73
C LEU A 433 3.36 19.29 1.59
N GLY A 434 4.41 20.09 1.38
CA GLY A 434 4.37 21.31 0.56
C GLY A 434 5.29 21.32 -0.67
N MET A 435 5.31 20.26 -1.49
CA MET A 435 6.29 20.14 -2.60
C MET A 435 6.30 21.31 -3.59
N GLU A 436 5.13 21.85 -3.96
CA GLU A 436 5.07 23.01 -4.86
C GLU A 436 5.55 24.30 -4.17
N ALA A 437 5.32 24.46 -2.87
CA ALA A 437 5.86 25.59 -2.11
C ALA A 437 7.39 25.53 -2.05
N LEU A 438 7.96 24.35 -1.78
CA LEU A 438 9.41 24.12 -1.79
C LEU A 438 10.02 24.40 -3.17
N ALA A 439 9.39 23.94 -4.26
CA ALA A 439 9.87 24.23 -5.61
C ALA A 439 9.85 25.73 -5.93
N ARG A 440 8.83 26.47 -5.51
CA ARG A 440 8.77 27.93 -5.72
C ARG A 440 9.90 28.67 -5.00
N VAL A 441 10.21 28.31 -3.76
CA VAL A 441 11.36 28.87 -3.03
C VAL A 441 12.66 28.65 -3.80
N LEU A 442 12.88 27.44 -4.31
CA LEU A 442 14.06 27.12 -5.12
C LEU A 442 14.09 27.91 -6.45
N GLU A 443 12.96 28.01 -7.13
CA GLU A 443 12.80 28.75 -8.40
C GLU A 443 13.04 30.26 -8.23
N GLU A 444 12.41 30.86 -7.22
CA GLU A 444 12.49 32.30 -6.89
C GLU A 444 13.89 32.72 -6.41
N SER A 445 14.64 31.81 -5.77
CA SER A 445 16.03 32.07 -5.39
C SER A 445 16.94 32.39 -6.60
N GLY A 446 16.55 31.93 -7.80
CA GLY A 446 17.36 32.02 -9.01
C GLY A 446 18.63 31.19 -8.95
N ALA A 447 18.75 30.25 -7.99
CA ALA A 447 19.91 29.40 -7.86
C ALA A 447 20.08 28.48 -9.08
N GLU A 448 21.34 28.29 -9.47
CA GLU A 448 21.73 27.48 -10.62
C GLU A 448 22.28 26.12 -10.18
N VAL A 449 22.79 26.06 -8.95
CA VAL A 449 23.15 24.82 -8.25
C VAL A 449 22.55 24.86 -6.86
N VAL A 450 21.85 23.79 -6.46
CA VAL A 450 21.18 23.68 -5.17
C VAL A 450 21.66 22.40 -4.48
N ALA A 451 22.25 22.55 -3.29
CA ALA A 451 22.53 21.44 -2.39
C ALA A 451 21.32 21.22 -1.47
N LEU A 452 20.75 20.02 -1.49
CA LEU A 452 19.56 19.65 -0.74
C LEU A 452 19.90 18.68 0.38
N GLN A 453 19.24 18.84 1.52
CA GLN A 453 19.30 17.91 2.66
C GLN A 453 17.90 17.34 2.96
N GLU A 454 17.89 16.21 3.65
CA GLU A 454 16.68 15.47 4.05
C GLU A 454 15.75 15.12 2.88
N VAL A 455 16.36 14.72 1.77
CA VAL A 455 15.65 14.30 0.57
C VAL A 455 15.16 12.87 0.75
N SER A 456 13.84 12.71 0.87
CA SER A 456 13.16 11.41 0.93
C SER A 456 12.81 10.90 -0.47
N ARG A 457 13.10 9.62 -0.72
CA ARG A 457 12.85 8.93 -1.98
C ARG A 457 12.14 7.59 -1.78
N GLY A 458 11.03 7.63 -1.04
CA GLY A 458 10.17 6.46 -0.82
C GLY A 458 10.09 5.98 0.62
N TRP A 459 10.54 6.75 1.61
CA TRP A 459 10.19 6.43 3.00
C TRP A 459 8.66 6.46 3.17
N VAL A 460 8.12 5.39 3.75
CA VAL A 460 6.68 5.20 3.97
C VAL A 460 6.14 6.23 4.95
N ILE A 461 6.93 6.58 5.97
CA ILE A 461 6.61 7.65 6.91
C ILE A 461 6.62 9.05 6.27
N ASN A 462 7.07 9.18 5.02
CA ASN A 462 7.07 10.44 4.25
C ASN A 462 6.14 10.34 3.03
N GLY A 463 5.10 9.49 3.11
CA GLY A 463 4.09 9.34 2.08
C GLY A 463 4.55 8.51 0.87
N SER A 464 5.71 7.85 0.95
CA SER A 464 6.31 7.10 -0.18
C SER A 464 6.53 7.96 -1.43
N LEU A 465 6.89 9.23 -1.22
CA LEU A 465 7.18 10.22 -2.26
C LEU A 465 8.63 10.11 -2.75
N ASP A 466 8.86 10.21 -4.07
CA ASP A 466 10.17 10.52 -4.65
C ASP A 466 10.33 12.03 -4.85
N MET A 467 10.81 12.72 -3.80
CA MET A 467 10.97 14.17 -3.80
C MET A 467 11.95 14.62 -4.88
N LEU A 468 13.04 13.88 -5.06
CA LEU A 468 14.13 14.28 -5.94
C LEU A 468 13.72 14.23 -7.41
N THR A 469 13.09 13.13 -7.83
CA THR A 469 12.53 13.01 -9.18
C THR A 469 11.48 14.08 -9.43
N TRP A 470 10.63 14.36 -8.44
CA TRP A 470 9.59 15.38 -8.56
C TRP A 470 10.18 16.79 -8.74
N LEU A 471 11.12 17.20 -7.88
CA LEU A 471 11.77 18.52 -7.93
C LEU A 471 12.58 18.71 -9.21
N SER A 472 13.36 17.69 -9.58
CA SER A 472 14.19 17.69 -10.80
C SER A 472 13.34 17.99 -12.03
N ARG A 473 12.16 17.36 -12.15
CA ARG A 473 11.23 17.61 -13.26
C ARG A 473 10.55 18.98 -13.17
N ARG A 474 10.09 19.39 -11.99
CA ARG A 474 9.39 20.67 -11.78
C ARG A 474 10.29 21.87 -12.05
N LEU A 475 11.57 21.77 -11.70
CA LEU A 475 12.58 22.83 -11.86
C LEU A 475 13.39 22.70 -13.16
N LYS A 476 13.23 21.59 -13.90
CA LYS A 476 14.00 21.25 -15.10
C LYS A 476 15.52 21.25 -14.82
N MET A 477 15.92 20.74 -13.66
CA MET A 477 17.31 20.64 -13.24
C MET A 477 17.70 19.16 -13.10
N PRO A 478 18.71 18.67 -13.85
CA PRO A 478 19.36 17.39 -13.56
C PRO A 478 19.74 17.27 -12.09
N HIS A 479 19.78 16.03 -11.59
CA HIS A 479 20.05 15.77 -10.19
C HIS A 479 21.08 14.67 -9.98
N VAL A 480 21.71 14.69 -8.82
CA VAL A 480 22.49 13.59 -8.25
C VAL A 480 22.00 13.31 -6.84
N SER A 481 21.83 12.03 -6.51
CA SER A 481 21.44 11.57 -5.18
C SER A 481 22.69 11.22 -4.37
N GLY A 482 22.78 11.70 -3.14
CA GLY A 482 23.79 11.35 -2.16
C GLY A 482 23.15 10.66 -0.96
N PRO A 483 22.83 9.35 -1.05
CA PRO A 483 22.20 8.62 0.04
C PRO A 483 23.09 8.60 1.28
N THR A 484 22.49 8.61 2.48
CA THR A 484 23.24 8.65 3.74
C THR A 484 22.89 7.43 4.62
N ALA A 485 21.82 7.50 5.39
CA ALA A 485 21.43 6.46 6.33
C ALA A 485 20.98 5.17 5.63
N ASP A 486 20.32 5.33 4.48
CA ASP A 486 19.93 4.25 3.58
C ASP A 486 19.80 4.78 2.14
N PRO A 487 19.56 3.92 1.14
CA PRO A 487 19.46 4.36 -0.26
C PRO A 487 18.34 5.36 -0.58
N LEU A 488 17.30 5.44 0.26
CA LEU A 488 16.07 6.20 0.07
C LEU A 488 16.06 7.56 0.79
N TRP A 489 17.07 7.87 1.60
CA TRP A 489 17.14 9.13 2.33
C TRP A 489 18.56 9.69 2.36
N GLY A 490 18.68 11.00 2.17
CA GLY A 490 19.96 11.68 2.31
C GLY A 490 20.01 13.06 1.67
N ASN A 491 21.16 13.38 1.09
CA ASN A 491 21.40 14.65 0.43
C ASN A 491 21.21 14.51 -1.08
N ALA A 492 21.09 15.64 -1.77
CA ALA A 492 21.09 15.65 -3.23
C ALA A 492 21.66 16.96 -3.76
N ILE A 493 21.99 16.98 -5.04
CA ILE A 493 22.33 18.20 -5.77
C ILE A 493 21.38 18.31 -6.96
N LEU A 494 20.75 19.47 -7.13
CA LEU A 494 20.12 19.88 -8.39
C LEU A 494 21.04 20.88 -9.09
N SER A 495 21.28 20.69 -10.38
CA SER A 495 22.18 21.56 -11.14
C SER A 495 21.60 21.87 -12.50
N ARG A 496 21.64 23.14 -12.91
CA ARG A 496 21.38 23.54 -14.30
C ARG A 496 22.50 23.09 -15.23
N TYR A 497 23.69 22.85 -14.70
CA TYR A 497 24.91 22.54 -15.45
C TYR A 497 25.23 21.04 -15.48
N PRO A 498 26.02 20.55 -16.46
CA PRO A 498 26.38 19.14 -16.55
C PRO A 498 27.12 18.65 -15.30
N LEU A 499 26.67 17.52 -14.75
CA LEU A 499 27.37 16.80 -13.69
C LEU A 499 28.44 15.93 -14.35
N ARG A 500 29.72 16.28 -14.17
CA ARG A 500 30.85 15.55 -14.81
C ARG A 500 31.31 14.35 -14.01
N GLU A 501 31.44 14.50 -12.70
CA GLU A 501 31.90 13.46 -11.78
C GLU A 501 31.02 13.50 -10.53
N HIS A 502 30.67 12.32 -10.02
CA HIS A 502 29.99 12.11 -8.75
C HIS A 502 30.34 10.70 -8.26
N GLY A 503 30.51 10.56 -6.94
CA GLY A 503 31.05 9.37 -6.28
C GLY A 503 30.04 8.24 -6.10
#